data_AF-A0A9E4L8P1-F1
#
_entry.id   AF-A0A9E4L8P1-F1
#
_cell.length_a   1.000
_cell.length_b   1.000
_cell.length_c   1.000
_cell.angle_alpha   90.00
_cell.angle_beta   90.00
_cell.angle_gamma   90.00
#
_symmetry.space_group_name_H-M   'P 1'
#
loop_
_entity.id
_entity.type
_entity.pdbx_description
1 polymer ?
#
loop_
_entity_poly.entity_id
_entity_poly.type
_entity_poly.pdbx_seq_one_letter_code
_entity_poly.pdbx_strand_id
1 'polypeptide(L)' 'MKNMTEINGYWALIQFDPGIDMFRGEFVGLNGGADFYARDIAGLKAEGEASLKVFLAMCREDGVEPGALDSAG' A
#
# COMPACT_ATOMS: atom_id res chain seq x y z
N MET A 1 4.39 -17.70 6.32
CA MET A 1 4.44 -16.30 6.81
C MET A 1 4.33 -15.39 5.60
N LYS A 2 3.49 -14.35 5.65
CA LYS A 2 3.44 -13.31 4.61
C LYS A 2 4.21 -12.10 5.12
N ASN A 3 5.09 -11.54 4.29
CA ASN A 3 5.81 -10.30 4.63
C ASN A 3 4.83 -9.14 4.45
N MET A 4 4.27 -8.64 5.55
CA MET A 4 3.26 -7.58 5.52
C MET A 4 3.68 -6.41 6.40
N THR A 5 3.23 -5.21 6.05
CA THR A 5 3.44 -4.00 6.83
C THR A 5 2.14 -3.18 6.87
N GLU A 6 1.89 -2.52 7.99
CA GLU A 6 0.77 -1.59 8.13
C GLU A 6 1.27 -0.16 7.89
N ILE A 7 0.54 0.59 7.06
CA ILE A 7 0.81 1.99 6.74
C ILE A 7 -0.50 2.75 6.90
N ASN A 8 -0.56 3.65 7.88
CA ASN A 8 -1.73 4.48 8.19
C ASN A 8 -3.06 3.70 8.31
N GLY A 9 -3.04 2.51 8.92
CA GLY A 9 -4.23 1.67 9.10
C GLY A 9 -4.51 0.70 7.93
N TYR A 10 -3.71 0.74 6.86
CA TYR A 10 -3.86 -0.13 5.69
C TYR A 10 -2.72 -1.14 5.61
N TRP A 11 -3.06 -2.40 5.35
CA TRP A 11 -2.06 -3.45 5.18
C TRP A 11 -1.52 -3.50 3.76
N ALA A 12 -0.20 -3.65 3.63
CA ALA A 12 0.48 -3.89 2.37
C ALA A 12 1.27 -5.20 2.43
N LEU A 13 1.15 -6.00 1.37
CA LEU A 13 2.00 -7.16 1.12
C LEU A 13 3.32 -6.69 0.49
N ILE A 14 4.44 -7.14 1.05
CA ILE A 14 5.78 -6.81 0.56
C ILE A 14 6.38 -8.00 -0.17
N GLN A 15 6.81 -7.80 -1.41
CA GLN A 15 7.47 -8.78 -2.26
C GLN A 15 8.74 -8.18 -2.84
N PHE A 16 9.80 -8.97 -2.99
CA PHE A 16 10.99 -8.52 -3.70
C PHE A 16 10.85 -8.84 -5.19
N ASP A 17 11.03 -7.84 -6.05
CA ASP A 17 11.08 -7.99 -7.50
C ASP A 17 12.55 -8.08 -7.96
N PRO A 18 13.04 -9.27 -8.33
CA PRO A 18 14.42 -9.45 -8.77
C PRO A 18 14.71 -8.85 -10.15
N GLY A 19 13.69 -8.51 -10.94
CA GLY A 19 13.86 -7.93 -12.27
C GLY A 19 14.32 -6.47 -12.21
N ILE A 20 14.01 -5.77 -11.13
CA ILE A 20 14.36 -4.36 -10.91
C ILE A 20 15.13 -4.11 -9.61
N ASP A 21 15.45 -5.16 -8.86
CA ASP A 21 16.19 -5.11 -7.59
C ASP A 21 15.54 -4.17 -6.56
N MET A 22 14.21 -4.27 -6.42
CA MET A 22 13.42 -3.44 -5.52
C MET A 22 12.34 -4.26 -4.81
N PHE A 23 11.94 -3.80 -3.63
CA PHE A 23 10.74 -4.28 -2.97
C PHE A 23 9.51 -3.61 -3.58
N ARG A 24 8.50 -4.41 -3.93
CA ARG A 24 7.15 -3.98 -4.26
C ARG A 24 6.26 -4.10 -3.02
N GLY A 25 5.59 -3.02 -2.66
CA GLY A 25 4.47 -3.03 -1.74
C GLY A 25 3.15 -2.97 -2.50
N GLU A 26 2.19 -3.82 -2.13
CA GLU A 26 0.83 -3.82 -2.69
C GLU A 26 -0.18 -3.75 -1.54
N PHE A 27 -0.97 -2.68 -1.50
CA PHE A 27 -2.03 -2.55 -0.50
C PHE A 27 -3.14 -3.58 -0.73
N VAL A 28 -3.55 -4.27 0.33
CA VAL A 28 -4.59 -5.30 0.28
C VAL A 28 -5.90 -4.78 0.85
N GLY A 29 -7.02 -5.23 0.29
CA GLY A 29 -8.36 -4.86 0.77
C GLY A 29 -8.85 -3.46 0.36
N LEU A 30 -8.08 -2.75 -0.46
CA LEU A 30 -8.55 -1.53 -1.11
C LEU A 30 -9.66 -1.85 -2.12
N ASN A 31 -10.56 -0.89 -2.35
CA ASN A 31 -11.57 -0.98 -3.42
C ASN A 31 -10.99 -0.69 -4.82
N GLY A 32 -9.66 -0.63 -4.92
CA GLY A 32 -8.88 -0.37 -6.12
C GLY A 32 -7.45 -0.86 -5.92
N GLY A 33 -6.52 -0.40 -6.76
CA GLY A 33 -5.10 -0.76 -6.66
C GLY A 33 -4.26 0.43 -6.20
N ALA A 34 -3.40 0.20 -5.22
CA ALA A 34 -2.29 1.09 -4.90
C ALA A 34 -1.06 0.23 -4.61
N ASP A 35 -0.03 0.37 -5.45
CA ASP A 35 1.27 -0.24 -5.24
C ASP A 35 2.37 0.82 -5.18
N PHE A 36 3.52 0.41 -4.69
CA PHE A 36 4.69 1.25 -4.51
C PHE A 36 5.96 0.40 -4.57
N TYR A 37 7.09 1.04 -4.85
CA TYR A 37 8.38 0.37 -4.93
C TYR A 37 9.44 1.12 -4.13
N ALA A 38 10.32 0.39 -3.44
CA ALA A 38 11.42 0.97 -2.71
C ALA A 38 12.64 0.02 -2.65
N ARG A 39 13.82 0.59 -2.42
CA ARG A 39 15.08 -0.18 -2.28
C ARG A 39 15.34 -0.65 -0.85
N ASP A 40 14.64 -0.08 0.13
CA ASP A 40 14.85 -0.38 1.53
C ASP A 40 13.56 -0.17 2.36
N ILE A 41 13.62 -0.52 3.64
CA ILE A 41 12.48 -0.47 4.56
C ILE A 41 12.01 0.96 4.83
N ALA A 42 12.93 1.94 4.88
CA ALA A 42 12.55 3.33 5.10
C ALA A 42 11.79 3.88 3.88
N GLY A 43 12.28 3.56 2.68
CA GLY A 43 11.61 3.85 1.43
C GLY A 43 10.25 3.17 1.32
N LEU A 44 10.09 1.92 1.76
CA LEU A 44 8.78 1.25 1.75
C LEU A 44 7.72 2.04 2.54
N LYS A 45 8.09 2.59 3.70
CA LYS A 45 7.18 3.44 4.47
C LYS A 45 6.87 4.75 3.75
N ALA A 46 7.88 5.47 3.30
CA ALA A 46 7.71 6.77 2.65
C ALA A 46 6.91 6.66 1.33
N GLU A 47 7.27 5.71 0.47
CA GLU A 47 6.60 5.48 -0.82
C GLU A 47 5.19 4.90 -0.63
N GLY A 48 5.01 4.03 0.36
CA GLY A 48 3.69 3.51 0.72
C GLY A 48 2.75 4.59 1.25
N GLU A 49 3.23 5.47 2.14
CA GLU A 49 2.45 6.62 2.63
C GLU A 49 2.07 7.57 1.49
N ALA A 50 2.99 7.84 0.56
CA ALA A 50 2.75 8.68 -0.61
C ALA A 50 1.71 8.07 -1.56
N SER A 51 1.88 6.79 -1.92
CA SER A 51 0.95 6.05 -2.79
C SER A 51 -0.45 5.98 -2.19
N LEU A 52 -0.55 5.64 -0.89
CA LEU A 52 -1.83 5.62 -0.17
C LEU A 52 -2.50 6.99 -0.12
N LYS A 53 -1.74 8.06 0.11
CA LYS A 53 -2.31 9.42 0.12
C LYS A 53 -2.92 9.81 -1.22
N VAL A 54 -2.28 9.46 -2.33
CA VAL A 54 -2.83 9.71 -3.68
C VAL A 54 -4.10 8.91 -3.88
N PHE A 55 -4.08 7.61 -3.56
CA PHE A 55 -5.25 6.75 -3.67
C PHE A 55 -6.44 7.28 -2.87
N LEU A 56 -6.26 7.61 -1.60
CA LEU A 56 -7.32 8.17 -0.75
C LEU A 56 -7.84 9.52 -1.26
N ALA A 57 -6.99 10.33 -1.90
CA ALA A 57 -7.43 11.58 -2.52
C ALA A 57 -8.32 11.32 -3.74
N MET A 58 -7.98 10.33 -4.58
CA MET A 58 -8.80 9.92 -5.71
C MET A 58 -10.16 9.38 -5.26
N CYS A 59 -10.19 8.51 -4.24
CA CYS A 59 -11.44 8.00 -3.69
C CYS A 59 -12.37 9.12 -3.20
N ARG A 60 -11.81 10.13 -2.53
CA ARG A 60 -12.57 11.31 -2.08
C ARG A 60 -13.10 12.15 -3.25
N GLU A 61 -12.31 12.31 -4.31
CA GLU A 61 -12.74 13.05 -5.51
C GLU A 61 -13.88 12.33 -6.24
N ASP A 62 -13.81 11.01 -6.33
CA ASP A 62 -14.81 10.17 -6.99
C ASP A 62 -16.04 9.87 -6.09
N GLY A 63 -16.00 10.27 -4.81
CA GLY A 63 -17.07 10.02 -3.85
C GLY A 63 -17.26 8.54 -3.49
N VAL A 64 -16.18 7.75 -3.54
CA VAL A 64 -16.17 6.31 -3.23
C VAL A 64 -15.38 6.01 -1.96
N GLU A 65 -15.78 4.95 -1.26
CA GLU A 65 -15.08 4.48 -0.06
C GLU A 65 -13.80 3.70 -0.44
N PRO A 66 -12.60 4.06 0.06
CA PRO A 66 -11.30 3.51 -0.40
C PRO A 66 -11.07 2.01 -0.17
N GLY A 67 -11.92 1.32 0.58
CA GLY A 67 -11.62 -0.01 1.11
C GLY A 67 -10.79 0.06 2.39
N ALA A 68 -10.32 -1.10 2.85
CA ALA A 68 -10.44 -1.51 4.26
C ALA A 68 -9.88 -0.57 5.34
N LEU A 69 -10.75 -0.24 6.30
CA LEU A 69 -10.47 0.30 7.64
C LEU A 69 -10.79 -0.72 8.76
N ASP A 70 -11.18 -1.96 8.43
CA ASP A 70 -11.40 -3.05 9.38
C ASP A 70 -10.94 -4.39 8.79
N SER A 71 -9.78 -4.88 9.24
CA SER A 71 -9.44 -6.32 9.20
C SER A 71 -9.40 -6.94 10.60
N ALA A 72 -10.13 -6.35 11.55
CA ALA A 72 -10.33 -6.89 12.89
C ALA A 72 -11.85 -6.93 13.21
N GLY A 73 -12.55 -7.86 12.55
CA GLY A 73 -13.76 -8.48 13.09
C GLY A 73 -13.41 -9.88 13.60
#